data_AF-A0A1I2SST4-F1
#
_entry.id   AF-A0A1I2SST4-F1
#
_cell.length_a   1.000
_cell.length_b   1.000
_cell.length_c   1.000
_cell.angle_alpha   90.00
_cell.angle_beta   90.00
_cell.angle_gamma   90.00
#
_symmetry.space_group_name_H-M   'P 1'
#
loop_
_entity.id
_entity.type
_entity.pdbx_description
1 polymer ?
#
loop_
_entity_poly.entity_id
_entity_poly.type
_entity_poly.pdbx_seq_one_letter_code
_entity_poly.pdbx_strand_id
1 'polypeptide(L)'
;MLPMARNNKLILFAMIIPLILTGLGIGGYILYQRIDSQQAKNSKELERFGYEMVGSSRSTETADDLGVSQLSSTFDQDKLTPTQKIIYGLNRDKDGLLAENKTLQTQIQELQAQVTELTKYKQLNEHFAPQQLKDELRSVEHQLKAYLIRSADAERFSTIQIEIMSAAGAAEYKAFITRNRLMLSEDKKQNLISNYLPAYAFCVGDGVEIAANSRSEERKLANFFRTEDTGSLTEALFQDLSSVLTPCQLSIREKLDNDKV
;
A
#
# COMPACT_ATOMS: atom_id res chain seq x y z
N MET A 1 -20.46 55.68 -1.30
CA MET A 1 -19.56 55.34 -2.41
C MET A 1 -18.18 55.05 -1.85
N LEU A 2 -17.79 53.77 -1.78
CA LEU A 2 -16.43 53.30 -1.48
C LEU A 2 -16.24 52.00 -2.28
N PRO A 3 -15.08 51.77 -2.90
CA PRO A 3 -14.94 50.87 -4.04
C PRO A 3 -14.77 49.40 -3.62
N MET A 4 -15.59 48.50 -4.18
CA MET A 4 -15.33 47.05 -4.16
C MET A 4 -14.15 46.73 -5.09
N ALA A 5 -12.99 46.43 -4.51
CA ALA A 5 -11.91 45.79 -5.23
C ALA A 5 -12.31 44.33 -5.55
N ARG A 6 -12.62 44.07 -6.82
CA ARG A 6 -13.03 42.76 -7.34
C ARG A 6 -11.84 41.81 -7.32
N ASN A 7 -11.71 41.02 -6.26
CA ASN A 7 -10.65 40.03 -6.12
C ASN A 7 -11.05 38.75 -6.88
N ASN A 8 -10.59 38.60 -8.12
CA ASN A 8 -10.98 37.49 -9.02
C ASN A 8 -10.77 36.09 -8.41
N LYS A 9 -9.83 35.93 -7.47
CA LYS A 9 -9.60 34.66 -6.75
C LYS A 9 -10.77 34.30 -5.81
N LEU A 10 -11.40 35.28 -5.17
CA LEU A 10 -12.54 35.08 -4.27
C LEU A 10 -13.81 34.68 -5.04
N ILE A 11 -13.99 35.22 -6.25
CA ILE A 11 -15.08 34.83 -7.17
C ILE A 11 -14.83 33.41 -7.71
N LEU A 12 -13.57 33.05 -7.99
CA LEU A 12 -13.20 31.71 -8.44
C LEU A 12 -13.47 30.64 -7.37
N PHE A 13 -13.08 30.89 -6.12
CA PHE A 13 -13.39 29.98 -5.02
C PHE A 13 -14.89 29.88 -4.72
N ALA A 14 -15.64 30.99 -4.82
CA ALA A 14 -17.08 31.00 -4.61
C ALA A 14 -17.87 30.19 -5.67
N MET A 15 -17.32 30.00 -6.88
CA MET A 15 -17.92 29.17 -7.94
C MET A 15 -17.47 27.71 -7.91
N ILE A 16 -16.19 27.44 -7.61
CA ILE A 16 -15.62 26.08 -7.69
C ILE A 16 -16.06 25.21 -6.51
N ILE A 17 -16.11 25.77 -5.30
CA ILE A 17 -16.45 25.01 -4.08
C ILE A 17 -17.87 24.40 -4.14
N PRO A 18 -18.95 25.12 -4.52
CA PRO A 18 -20.27 24.51 -4.63
C PRO A 18 -20.36 23.50 -5.78
N LEU A 19 -19.56 23.64 -6.83
CA LEU A 19 -19.53 22.70 -7.96
C LEU A 19 -18.90 21.35 -7.57
N ILE A 20 -17.86 21.37 -6.73
CA ILE A 20 -17.23 20.15 -6.20
C ILE A 20 -18.15 19.46 -5.19
N LEU A 21 -18.81 20.23 -4.32
CA LEU A 21 -19.75 19.70 -3.32
C LEU A 21 -20.97 19.03 -3.96
N THR A 22 -21.50 19.61 -5.03
CA THR A 22 -22.60 19.00 -5.80
C THR A 22 -22.15 17.76 -6.56
N GLY A 23 -20.94 17.76 -7.13
CA GLY A 23 -20.35 16.59 -7.78
C GLY A 23 -20.13 15.41 -6.81
N LEU A 24 -19.60 15.67 -5.62
CA LEU A 24 -19.43 14.66 -4.58
C LEU A 24 -20.78 14.14 -4.04
N GLY A 25 -21.79 15.01 -3.92
CA GLY A 25 -23.14 14.61 -3.51
C GLY A 25 -23.81 13.68 -4.52
N ILE A 26 -23.73 14.01 -5.82
CA ILE A 26 -24.30 13.17 -6.90
C ILE A 26 -23.52 11.86 -7.04
N GLY A 27 -22.19 11.92 -6.98
CA GLY A 27 -21.33 10.72 -7.05
C GLY A 27 -21.55 9.76 -5.87
N GLY A 28 -21.67 10.30 -4.66
CA GLY A 28 -21.97 9.52 -3.45
C GLY A 28 -23.34 8.86 -3.49
N TYR A 29 -24.36 9.56 -4.01
CA TYR A 29 -25.72 9.02 -4.14
C TYR A 29 -25.79 7.84 -5.13
N ILE A 30 -25.06 7.91 -6.26
CA ILE A 30 -25.01 6.81 -7.24
C ILE A 30 -24.28 5.58 -6.66
N LEU A 31 -23.19 5.78 -5.92
CA LEU A 31 -22.47 4.69 -5.25
C LEU A 31 -23.33 4.03 -4.17
N TYR A 32 -24.07 4.81 -3.38
CA TYR A 32 -24.98 4.29 -2.37
C TYR A 32 -26.12 3.47 -2.98
N GLN A 33 -26.76 3.95 -4.06
CA GLN A 33 -27.79 3.17 -4.76
C GLN A 33 -27.27 1.85 -5.32
N ARG A 34 -26.00 1.78 -5.75
CA ARG A 34 -25.40 0.53 -6.23
C ARG A 34 -25.18 -0.48 -5.10
N ILE A 35 -24.73 -0.03 -3.93
CA ILE A 35 -24.52 -0.87 -2.74
C ILE A 35 -25.87 -1.40 -2.20
N ASP A 36 -26.88 -0.54 -2.12
CA ASP A 36 -28.22 -0.91 -1.64
C ASP A 36 -28.90 -1.91 -2.61
N SER A 37 -28.72 -1.71 -3.93
CA SER A 37 -29.20 -2.65 -4.95
C SER A 37 -28.49 -4.01 -4.93
N GLN A 38 -27.27 -4.10 -4.38
CA GLN A 38 -26.53 -5.36 -4.19
C GLN A 38 -26.96 -6.06 -2.90
N GLN A 39 -27.22 -5.32 -1.82
CA GLN A 39 -27.75 -5.89 -0.58
C GLN A 39 -29.17 -6.43 -0.73
N ALA A 40 -30.04 -5.75 -1.50
CA ALA A 40 -31.39 -6.23 -1.80
C ALA A 40 -31.42 -7.47 -2.73
N LYS A 41 -30.40 -7.64 -3.58
CA LYS A 41 -30.25 -8.86 -4.40
C LYS A 41 -29.74 -10.04 -3.58
N ASN A 42 -28.72 -9.80 -2.74
CA ASN A 42 -28.16 -10.85 -1.89
C ASN A 42 -29.13 -11.32 -0.80
N SER A 43 -29.97 -10.44 -0.22
CA SER A 43 -31.00 -10.87 0.74
C SER A 43 -32.08 -11.73 0.09
N LYS A 44 -32.52 -11.37 -1.13
CA LYS A 44 -33.52 -12.12 -1.88
C LYS A 44 -32.98 -13.48 -2.36
N GLU A 45 -31.68 -13.56 -2.63
CA GLU A 45 -31.00 -14.79 -2.98
C GLU A 45 -30.79 -15.68 -1.73
N LEU A 46 -30.46 -15.11 -0.57
CA LEU A 46 -30.41 -15.84 0.72
C LEU A 46 -31.78 -16.37 1.17
N GLU A 47 -32.86 -15.61 0.97
CA GLU A 47 -34.22 -16.10 1.24
C GLU A 47 -34.60 -17.24 0.29
N ARG A 48 -34.17 -17.17 -0.98
CA ARG A 48 -34.40 -18.25 -1.97
C ARG A 48 -33.60 -19.50 -1.63
N PHE A 49 -32.36 -19.37 -1.15
CA PHE A 49 -31.58 -20.48 -0.61
C PHE A 49 -32.22 -21.12 0.63
N GLY A 50 -32.87 -20.33 1.50
CA GLY A 50 -33.62 -20.83 2.65
C GLY A 50 -34.88 -21.62 2.29
N TYR A 51 -35.59 -21.22 1.22
CA TYR A 51 -36.79 -21.92 0.74
C TYR A 51 -36.48 -23.12 -0.17
N GLU A 52 -35.37 -23.10 -0.91
CA GLU A 52 -35.01 -24.21 -1.82
C GLU A 52 -34.35 -25.40 -1.10
N MET A 53 -33.87 -25.20 0.13
CA MET A 53 -33.40 -26.30 1.01
C MET A 53 -34.51 -26.96 1.84
N VAL A 54 -35.76 -26.48 1.79
CA VAL A 54 -36.91 -27.15 2.44
C VAL A 54 -37.78 -27.80 1.37
N GLY A 55 -37.41 -29.03 1.02
CA GLY A 55 -38.27 -30.09 0.46
C GLY A 55 -39.27 -29.68 -0.63
N SER A 56 -38.81 -29.56 -1.88
CA SER A 56 -39.69 -29.72 -3.05
C SER A 56 -39.42 -31.08 -3.70
N SER A 57 -40.29 -32.03 -3.41
CA SER A 57 -40.41 -33.29 -4.15
C SER A 57 -40.94 -33.00 -5.56
N ARG A 58 -40.06 -32.81 -6.53
CA ARG A 58 -40.43 -32.90 -7.95
C ARG A 58 -39.39 -33.69 -8.74
N SER A 59 -39.82 -34.89 -9.09
CA SER A 59 -39.25 -35.81 -10.05
C SER A 59 -38.89 -35.07 -11.33
N THR A 60 -37.62 -35.08 -11.70
CA THR A 60 -37.18 -34.68 -13.03
C THR A 60 -36.56 -35.92 -13.68
N GLU A 61 -37.27 -36.48 -14.65
CA GLU A 61 -36.81 -37.60 -15.47
C GLU A 61 -35.52 -37.19 -16.18
N THR A 62 -34.45 -37.96 -15.95
CA THR A 62 -33.24 -37.87 -16.76
C THR A 62 -33.12 -39.20 -17.49
N ALA A 63 -33.25 -39.17 -18.81
CA ALA A 63 -33.11 -40.33 -19.67
C ALA A 63 -31.65 -40.81 -19.65
N ASP A 64 -31.52 -42.10 -19.42
CA ASP A 64 -30.31 -42.90 -19.27
C ASP A 64 -29.60 -43.11 -20.62
N ASP A 65 -28.28 -43.06 -20.62
CA ASP A 65 -27.42 -43.74 -21.60
C ASP A 65 -26.53 -44.66 -20.77
N LEU A 66 -27.07 -45.81 -20.35
CA LEU A 66 -26.39 -47.09 -20.07
C LEU A 66 -27.37 -48.11 -19.43
N GLY A 67 -28.49 -48.38 -20.11
CA GLY A 67 -29.12 -49.71 -20.18
C GLY A 67 -29.43 -50.48 -18.90
N VAL A 68 -29.68 -49.85 -17.76
CA VAL A 68 -30.22 -50.53 -16.57
C VAL A 68 -31.43 -49.75 -16.07
N SER A 69 -32.61 -50.29 -16.36
CA SER A 69 -33.90 -49.81 -15.85
C SER A 69 -33.86 -49.74 -14.32
N GLN A 70 -33.49 -48.59 -13.77
CA GLN A 70 -33.61 -48.31 -12.36
C GLN A 70 -35.10 -48.13 -12.08
N LEU A 71 -35.73 -49.17 -11.52
CA LEU A 71 -37.10 -49.04 -11.04
C LEU A 71 -37.16 -47.82 -10.13
N SER A 72 -37.99 -46.84 -10.51
CA SER A 72 -38.36 -45.71 -9.66
C SER A 72 -39.01 -46.29 -8.42
N SER A 73 -38.21 -46.54 -7.39
CA SER A 73 -38.78 -47.02 -6.15
C SER A 73 -39.40 -45.84 -5.44
N THR A 74 -40.70 -45.74 -5.65
CA THR A 74 -41.66 -45.02 -4.83
C THR A 74 -41.67 -45.67 -3.44
N PHE A 75 -40.56 -45.60 -2.70
CA PHE A 75 -40.55 -45.96 -1.29
C PHE A 75 -40.85 -44.70 -0.48
N ASP A 76 -42.08 -44.62 0.02
CA ASP A 76 -42.43 -43.73 1.13
C ASP A 76 -41.38 -43.88 2.24
N GLN A 77 -40.75 -42.77 2.63
CA GLN A 77 -39.74 -42.71 3.70
C GLN A 77 -40.24 -43.27 5.05
N ASP A 78 -41.55 -43.47 5.18
CA ASP A 78 -42.22 -44.01 6.36
C ASP A 78 -42.17 -45.54 6.48
N LYS A 79 -41.70 -46.30 5.47
CA LYS A 79 -41.65 -47.78 5.49
C LYS A 79 -40.25 -48.40 5.48
N LEU A 80 -39.21 -47.63 5.80
CA LEU A 80 -37.85 -48.16 5.91
C LEU A 80 -37.59 -48.74 7.31
N THR A 81 -37.04 -49.96 7.37
CA THR A 81 -36.61 -50.58 8.64
C THR A 81 -35.51 -49.73 9.30
N PRO A 82 -35.37 -49.73 10.64
CA PRO A 82 -34.42 -48.87 11.35
C PRO A 82 -32.98 -48.96 10.80
N THR A 83 -32.55 -50.15 10.40
CA THR A 83 -31.22 -50.41 9.80
C THR A 83 -31.09 -49.82 8.40
N GLN A 84 -32.15 -49.84 7.59
CA GLN A 84 -32.15 -49.22 6.25
C GLN A 84 -32.13 -47.69 6.32
N LYS A 85 -32.76 -47.08 7.33
CA LYS A 85 -32.66 -45.63 7.58
C LYS A 85 -31.23 -45.21 7.93
N ILE A 86 -30.52 -46.00 8.73
CA ILE A 86 -29.10 -45.74 9.07
C ILE A 86 -28.22 -45.85 7.82
N ILE A 87 -28.39 -46.90 7.00
CA ILE A 87 -27.60 -47.06 5.77
C ILE A 87 -27.85 -45.91 4.79
N TYR A 88 -29.10 -45.44 4.66
CA TYR A 88 -29.43 -44.29 3.83
C TYR A 88 -28.81 -42.99 4.37
N GLY A 89 -28.84 -42.79 5.69
CA GLY A 89 -28.17 -41.67 6.36
C GLY A 89 -26.67 -41.68 6.11
N LEU A 90 -26.01 -42.82 6.32
CA LEU A 90 -24.57 -42.98 6.11
C LEU A 90 -24.16 -42.77 4.64
N ASN A 91 -24.98 -43.21 3.67
CA ASN A 91 -24.71 -42.93 2.25
C ASN A 91 -24.87 -41.44 1.92
N ARG A 92 -25.90 -40.79 2.46
CA ARG A 92 -26.10 -39.34 2.28
C ARG A 92 -24.96 -38.53 2.91
N ASP A 93 -24.50 -38.92 4.09
CA ASP A 93 -23.38 -38.29 4.78
C ASP A 93 -22.07 -38.52 4.03
N LYS A 94 -21.85 -39.73 3.49
CA LYS A 94 -20.71 -40.03 2.61
C LYS A 94 -20.71 -39.13 1.37
N ASP A 95 -21.85 -39.00 0.71
CA ASP A 95 -21.96 -38.18 -0.49
C ASP A 95 -21.78 -36.68 -0.17
N GLY A 96 -22.27 -36.22 0.99
CA GLY A 96 -22.01 -34.88 1.51
C GLY A 96 -20.52 -34.63 1.79
N LEU A 97 -19.86 -35.56 2.48
CA LEU A 97 -18.42 -35.50 2.77
C LEU A 97 -17.57 -35.52 1.50
N LEU A 98 -17.98 -36.27 0.47
CA LEU A 98 -17.30 -36.28 -0.83
C LEU A 98 -17.42 -34.93 -1.55
N ALA A 99 -18.58 -34.28 -1.48
CA ALA A 99 -18.77 -32.94 -2.05
C ALA A 99 -17.96 -31.87 -1.30
N GLU A 100 -17.90 -31.95 0.03
CA GLU A 100 -17.08 -31.06 0.86
C GLU A 100 -15.59 -31.26 0.59
N ASN A 101 -15.13 -32.51 0.48
CA ASN A 101 -13.73 -32.82 0.16
C ASN A 101 -13.33 -32.23 -1.20
N LYS A 102 -14.20 -32.35 -2.21
CA LYS A 102 -13.97 -31.75 -3.54
C LYS A 102 -13.89 -30.22 -3.47
N THR A 103 -14.72 -29.60 -2.64
CA THR A 103 -14.72 -28.14 -2.43
C THR A 103 -13.43 -27.69 -1.75
N LEU A 104 -13.00 -28.39 -0.69
CA LEU A 104 -11.75 -28.12 0.01
C LEU A 104 -10.52 -28.32 -0.90
N GLN A 105 -10.51 -29.36 -1.74
CA GLN A 105 -9.44 -29.54 -2.73
C GLN A 105 -9.36 -28.38 -3.72
N THR A 106 -10.50 -27.86 -4.15
CA THR A 106 -10.56 -26.69 -5.04
C THR A 106 -10.01 -25.44 -4.36
N GLN A 107 -10.39 -25.21 -3.09
CA GLN A 107 -9.85 -24.09 -2.29
C GLN A 107 -8.33 -24.21 -2.07
N ILE A 108 -7.83 -25.43 -1.82
CA ILE A 108 -6.39 -25.68 -1.68
C ILE A 108 -5.66 -25.34 -2.98
N GLN A 109 -6.20 -25.73 -4.14
CA GLN A 109 -5.60 -25.40 -5.44
C GLN A 109 -5.59 -23.89 -5.70
N GLU A 110 -6.68 -23.19 -5.37
CA GLU A 110 -6.76 -21.73 -5.51
C GLU A 110 -5.79 -21.02 -4.56
N LEU A 111 -5.69 -21.44 -3.30
CA LEU A 111 -4.73 -20.93 -2.34
C LEU A 111 -3.29 -21.22 -2.76
N GLN A 112 -3.00 -22.40 -3.33
CA GLN A 112 -1.69 -22.71 -3.89
C GLN A 112 -1.35 -21.83 -5.10
N ALA A 113 -2.33 -21.53 -5.96
CA ALA A 113 -2.17 -20.58 -7.06
C ALA A 113 -1.86 -19.17 -6.55
N GLN A 114 -2.59 -18.70 -5.53
CA GLN A 114 -2.34 -17.40 -4.90
C GLN A 114 -0.96 -17.35 -4.22
N VAL A 115 -0.58 -18.41 -3.50
CA VAL A 115 0.74 -18.50 -2.85
C VAL A 115 1.86 -18.49 -3.89
N THR A 116 1.71 -19.22 -4.99
CA THR A 116 2.72 -19.22 -6.07
C THR A 116 2.79 -17.88 -6.78
N GLU A 117 1.66 -17.22 -7.02
CA GLU A 117 1.61 -15.85 -7.54
C GLU A 117 2.30 -14.85 -6.60
N LEU A 118 1.96 -14.89 -5.30
CA LEU A 118 2.56 -14.03 -4.28
C LEU A 118 4.06 -14.31 -4.08
N THR A 119 4.49 -15.57 -4.20
CA THR A 119 5.90 -15.95 -4.11
C THR A 119 6.67 -15.47 -5.34
N LYS A 120 6.07 -15.57 -6.52
CA LYS A 120 6.64 -15.02 -7.77
C LYS A 120 6.71 -13.50 -7.71
N TYR A 121 5.65 -12.84 -7.21
CA TYR A 121 5.64 -11.41 -6.94
C TYR A 121 6.72 -11.02 -5.94
N LYS A 122 6.90 -11.80 -4.86
CA LYS A 122 7.94 -11.59 -3.87
C LYS A 122 9.34 -11.75 -4.48
N GLN A 123 9.59 -12.76 -5.30
CA GLN A 123 10.90 -12.95 -5.95
C GLN A 123 11.20 -11.84 -6.97
N LEU A 124 10.22 -11.42 -7.76
CA LEU A 124 10.35 -10.28 -8.67
C LEU A 124 10.58 -8.96 -7.90
N ASN A 125 10.04 -8.88 -6.68
CA ASN A 125 10.10 -7.70 -5.84
C ASN A 125 10.99 -7.86 -4.61
N GLU A 126 11.87 -8.85 -4.56
CA GLU A 126 12.75 -9.07 -3.40
C GLU A 126 13.77 -7.93 -3.29
N HIS A 127 14.03 -7.26 -4.41
CA HIS A 127 14.67 -5.94 -4.51
C HIS A 127 13.88 -4.79 -3.84
N PHE A 128 12.61 -4.97 -3.47
CA PHE A 128 11.78 -3.95 -2.82
C PHE A 128 11.43 -4.31 -1.36
N ALA A 129 12.15 -5.26 -0.74
CA ALA A 129 11.89 -5.65 0.64
C ALA A 129 12.27 -4.52 1.64
N PRO A 130 11.39 -4.16 2.60
CA PRO A 130 11.63 -3.05 3.53
C PRO A 130 12.84 -3.28 4.46
N GLN A 131 13.25 -4.53 4.70
CA GLN A 131 14.45 -4.83 5.47
C GLN A 131 15.73 -4.47 4.70
N GLN A 132 15.80 -4.81 3.41
CA GLN A 132 16.96 -4.45 2.57
C GLN A 132 17.08 -2.95 2.38
N LEU A 133 15.95 -2.25 2.17
CA LEU A 133 15.98 -0.79 2.05
C LEU A 133 16.52 -0.12 3.31
N LYS A 134 16.09 -0.56 4.50
CA LYS A 134 16.58 0.02 5.76
C LYS A 134 18.08 -0.20 5.94
N ASP A 135 18.58 -1.39 5.57
CA ASP A 135 20.00 -1.71 5.65
C ASP A 135 20.82 -0.93 4.60
N GLU A 136 20.26 -0.74 3.41
CA GLU A 136 20.84 0.10 2.36
C GLU A 136 20.94 1.57 2.80
N LEU A 137 19.87 2.15 3.34
CA LEU A 137 19.89 3.52 3.84
C LEU A 137 20.92 3.72 4.95
N ARG A 138 21.08 2.75 5.86
CA ARG A 138 22.15 2.79 6.87
C ARG A 138 23.54 2.70 6.24
N SER A 139 23.71 1.88 5.20
CA SER A 139 24.98 1.81 4.46
C SER A 139 25.31 3.13 3.80
N VAL A 140 24.34 3.78 3.16
CA VAL A 140 24.48 5.11 2.55
C VAL A 140 24.81 6.16 3.62
N GLU A 141 24.08 6.19 4.75
CA GLU A 141 24.36 7.09 5.86
C GLU A 141 25.79 6.91 6.37
N HIS A 142 26.25 5.66 6.53
CA HIS A 142 27.60 5.36 7.01
C HIS A 142 28.69 5.79 6.04
N GLN A 143 28.51 5.51 4.74
CA GLN A 143 29.45 5.93 3.69
C GLN A 143 29.53 7.44 3.60
N LEU A 144 28.39 8.14 3.64
CA LEU A 144 28.33 9.59 3.58
C LEU A 144 28.95 10.21 4.84
N LYS A 145 28.68 9.65 6.02
CA LYS A 145 29.34 10.08 7.27
C LYS A 145 30.85 9.90 7.20
N ALA A 146 31.33 8.77 6.68
CA ALA A 146 32.75 8.51 6.51
C ALA A 146 33.40 9.47 5.50
N TYR A 147 32.70 9.82 4.42
CA TYR A 147 33.13 10.83 3.47
C TYR A 147 33.24 12.21 4.12
N LEU A 148 32.19 12.64 4.82
CA LEU A 148 32.15 13.95 5.49
C LEU A 148 33.28 14.07 6.52
N ILE A 149 33.49 13.08 7.39
CA ILE A 149 34.56 13.13 8.41
C ILE A 149 35.95 13.28 7.81
N ARG A 150 36.18 12.81 6.58
CA ARG A 150 37.49 12.89 5.90
C ARG A 150 37.64 14.16 5.05
N SER A 151 36.56 14.90 4.83
CA SER A 151 36.56 16.11 4.02
C SER A 151 37.02 17.31 4.84
N ALA A 152 37.94 18.10 4.30
CA ALA A 152 38.38 19.35 4.92
C ALA A 152 37.21 20.36 5.07
N ASP A 153 36.27 20.36 4.12
CA ASP A 153 35.10 21.24 4.16
C ASP A 153 34.14 20.92 5.30
N ALA A 154 34.27 19.73 5.90
CA ALA A 154 33.43 19.28 6.99
C ALA A 154 33.95 19.72 8.37
N GLU A 155 35.18 20.23 8.48
CA GLU A 155 35.80 20.59 9.77
C GLU A 155 35.05 21.71 10.50
N ARG A 156 34.34 22.56 9.75
CA ARG A 156 33.50 23.63 10.32
C ARG A 156 32.24 23.12 11.02
N PHE A 157 31.81 21.90 10.72
CA PHE A 157 30.58 21.33 11.28
C PHE A 157 30.85 20.54 12.55
N SER A 158 29.94 20.67 13.51
CA SER A 158 29.95 19.85 14.72
C SER A 158 29.58 18.40 14.42
N THR A 159 29.90 17.49 15.34
CA THR A 159 29.56 16.06 15.21
C THR A 159 28.07 15.82 14.96
N ILE A 160 27.20 16.59 15.62
CA ILE A 160 25.75 16.44 15.45
C ILE A 160 25.28 16.95 14.09
N GLN A 161 25.88 18.03 13.58
CA GLN A 161 25.60 18.52 12.23
C GLN A 161 26.04 17.48 11.20
N ILE A 162 27.23 16.88 11.33
CA ILE A 162 27.67 15.78 10.45
C ILE A 162 26.67 14.62 10.46
N GLU A 163 26.10 14.28 11.61
CA GLU A 163 25.06 13.24 11.70
C GLU A 163 23.76 13.64 10.99
N ILE A 164 23.32 14.89 11.15
CA ILE A 164 22.16 15.43 10.46
C ILE A 164 22.38 15.42 8.94
N MET A 165 23.55 15.88 8.49
CA MET A 165 23.96 15.91 7.08
C MET A 165 23.95 14.49 6.48
N SER A 166 24.53 13.51 7.18
CA SER A 166 24.52 12.11 6.71
C SER A 166 23.11 11.51 6.68
N ALA A 167 22.28 11.80 7.68
CA ALA A 167 20.91 11.31 7.75
C ALA A 167 20.04 11.95 6.65
N ALA A 168 20.20 13.26 6.41
CA ALA A 168 19.51 13.97 5.36
C ALA A 168 19.89 13.43 3.97
N GLY A 169 21.18 13.16 3.73
CA GLY A 169 21.63 12.53 2.49
C GLY A 169 21.02 11.16 2.24
N ALA A 170 20.90 10.32 3.28
CA ALA A 170 20.20 9.04 3.17
C ALA A 170 18.69 9.22 2.89
N ALA A 171 18.05 10.23 3.49
CA ALA A 171 16.65 10.56 3.21
C ALA A 171 16.45 11.04 1.75
N GLU A 172 17.34 11.85 1.19
CA GLU A 172 17.24 12.27 -0.23
C GLU A 172 17.54 11.10 -1.17
N TYR A 173 18.47 10.19 -0.81
CA TYR A 173 18.68 8.94 -1.55
C TYR A 173 17.38 8.12 -1.61
N LYS A 174 16.71 7.94 -0.47
CA LYS A 174 15.40 7.27 -0.38
C LYS A 174 14.36 7.97 -1.27
N ALA A 175 14.31 9.29 -1.25
CA ALA A 175 13.40 10.06 -2.08
C ALA A 175 13.69 9.86 -3.58
N PHE A 176 14.97 9.81 -3.96
CA PHE A 176 15.40 9.60 -5.35
C PHE A 176 15.01 8.22 -5.88
N ILE A 177 15.32 7.14 -5.16
CA ILE A 177 14.97 5.77 -5.58
C ILE A 177 13.45 5.57 -5.62
N THR A 178 12.71 6.20 -4.70
CA THR A 178 11.24 6.07 -4.62
C THR A 178 10.58 6.76 -5.81
N ARG A 179 11.08 7.92 -6.24
CA ARG A 179 10.56 8.65 -7.40
C ARG A 179 10.84 7.94 -8.71
N ASN A 180 12.06 7.44 -8.87
CA ASN A 180 12.47 6.75 -10.09
C ASN A 180 11.97 5.29 -10.14
N ARG A 181 11.35 4.77 -9.07
CA ARG A 181 10.87 3.38 -8.92
C ARG A 181 11.94 2.34 -9.27
N LEU A 182 13.21 2.66 -9.02
CA LEU A 182 14.35 1.85 -9.42
C LEU A 182 15.32 1.73 -8.24
N MET A 183 15.73 0.50 -7.92
CA MET A 183 17.01 0.29 -7.26
C MET A 183 18.11 0.62 -8.26
N LEU A 184 19.04 1.49 -7.86
CA LEU A 184 20.17 1.87 -8.69
C LEU A 184 21.14 0.70 -8.81
N SER A 185 21.76 0.54 -9.98
CA SER A 185 22.93 -0.33 -10.08
C SER A 185 24.03 0.16 -9.13
N GLU A 186 24.90 -0.73 -8.67
CA GLU A 186 25.99 -0.39 -7.74
C GLU A 186 26.83 0.79 -8.24
N ASP A 187 27.10 0.87 -9.54
CA ASP A 187 27.85 1.97 -10.17
C ASP A 187 27.10 3.31 -10.07
N LYS A 188 25.78 3.30 -10.37
CA LYS A 188 24.94 4.51 -10.27
C LYS A 188 24.78 4.95 -8.82
N LYS A 189 24.64 3.99 -7.90
CA LYS A 189 24.59 4.24 -6.46
C LYS A 189 25.88 4.88 -5.98
N GLN A 190 27.03 4.33 -6.34
CA GLN A 190 28.32 4.89 -5.94
C GLN A 190 28.52 6.30 -6.51
N ASN A 191 28.15 6.53 -7.78
CA ASN A 191 28.19 7.84 -8.42
C ASN A 191 27.30 8.85 -7.68
N LEU A 192 26.07 8.44 -7.30
CA LEU A 192 25.15 9.27 -6.53
C LEU A 192 25.74 9.64 -5.15
N ILE A 193 26.26 8.65 -4.43
CA ILE A 193 26.84 8.81 -3.09
C ILE A 193 28.11 9.66 -3.09
N SER A 194 28.96 9.55 -4.10
CA SER A 194 30.24 10.28 -4.13
C SER A 194 30.13 11.67 -4.73
N ASN A 195 29.28 11.86 -5.75
CA ASN A 195 29.32 13.09 -6.56
C ASN A 195 28.15 14.05 -6.26
N TYR A 196 27.01 13.56 -5.79
CA TYR A 196 25.80 14.40 -5.59
C TYR A 196 25.40 14.51 -4.12
N LEU A 197 25.34 13.40 -3.39
CA LEU A 197 24.93 13.41 -1.99
C LEU A 197 25.82 14.28 -1.08
N PRO A 198 27.15 14.40 -1.28
CA PRO A 198 27.96 15.27 -0.42
C PRO A 198 27.61 16.74 -0.61
N ALA A 199 27.35 17.18 -1.85
CA ALA A 199 26.89 18.54 -2.11
C ALA A 199 25.55 18.82 -1.43
N TYR A 200 24.65 17.83 -1.40
CA TYR A 200 23.39 17.93 -0.65
C TYR A 200 23.65 18.11 0.83
N ALA A 201 24.47 17.21 1.37
CA ALA A 201 24.78 17.14 2.78
C ALA A 201 25.38 18.47 3.26
N PHE A 202 26.30 19.08 2.50
CA PHE A 202 26.85 20.40 2.81
C PHE A 202 25.80 21.51 2.79
N CYS A 203 24.93 21.55 1.76
CA CYS A 203 23.85 22.52 1.69
C CYS A 203 22.88 22.40 2.89
N VAL A 204 22.55 21.17 3.29
CA VAL A 204 21.73 20.92 4.49
C VAL A 204 22.45 21.32 5.76
N GLY A 205 23.76 21.06 5.88
CA GLY A 205 24.57 21.48 7.03
C GLY A 205 24.52 22.98 7.24
N ASP A 206 24.75 23.75 6.18
CA ASP A 206 24.65 25.22 6.20
C ASP A 206 23.22 25.68 6.53
N GLY A 207 22.21 24.95 6.03
CA GLY A 207 20.82 25.28 6.30
C GLY A 207 20.34 24.96 7.72
N VAL A 208 20.86 23.90 8.31
CA VAL A 208 20.55 23.50 9.69
C VAL A 208 21.14 24.49 10.68
N GLU A 209 22.31 25.07 10.40
CA GLU A 209 22.87 26.15 11.21
C GLU A 209 21.95 27.38 11.27
N ILE A 210 21.21 27.65 10.20
CA ILE A 210 20.26 28.77 10.11
C ILE A 210 18.89 28.39 10.73
N ALA A 211 18.44 27.15 10.53
CA ALA A 211 17.12 26.71 10.94
C ALA A 211 17.04 26.30 12.43
N ALA A 212 18.13 25.79 13.01
CA ALA A 212 18.15 25.32 14.40
C ALA A 212 18.78 26.36 15.32
N ASN A 213 18.02 26.81 16.32
CA ASN A 213 18.48 27.79 17.31
C ASN A 213 19.08 27.12 18.55
N SER A 214 18.94 25.80 18.71
CA SER A 214 19.48 25.06 19.85
C SER A 214 19.90 23.62 19.51
N ARG A 215 20.83 23.08 20.31
CA ARG A 215 21.21 21.65 20.24
C ARG A 215 20.02 20.69 20.41
N SER A 216 18.96 21.13 21.09
CA SER A 216 17.76 20.33 21.25
C SER A 216 16.98 20.19 19.94
N GLU A 217 16.95 21.24 19.13
CA GLU A 217 16.30 21.27 17.82
C GLU A 217 17.11 20.49 16.80
N GLU A 218 18.45 20.62 16.83
CA GLU A 218 19.36 19.79 16.03
C GLU A 218 19.11 18.28 16.24
N ARG A 219 18.91 17.83 17.49
CA ARG A 219 18.57 16.43 17.78
C ARG A 219 17.22 16.01 17.20
N LYS A 220 16.22 16.90 17.25
CA LYS A 220 14.91 16.63 16.65
C LYS A 220 15.02 16.54 15.13
N LEU A 221 15.81 17.41 14.50
CA LEU A 221 16.12 17.36 13.07
C LEU A 221 16.83 16.06 12.69
N ALA A 222 17.84 15.64 13.47
CA ALA A 222 18.54 14.38 13.25
C ALA A 222 17.58 13.17 13.29
N ASN A 223 16.61 13.19 14.21
CA ASN A 223 15.59 12.15 14.28
C ASN A 223 14.61 12.23 13.12
N PHE A 224 14.15 13.43 12.77
CA PHE A 224 13.25 13.67 11.64
C PHE A 224 13.81 13.11 10.33
N PHE A 225 15.08 13.32 10.01
CA PHE A 225 15.66 12.76 8.78
C PHE A 225 15.74 11.23 8.76
N ARG A 226 15.74 10.57 9.92
CA ARG A 226 15.78 9.09 10.02
C ARG A 226 14.39 8.46 10.02
N THR A 227 13.40 9.12 10.61
CA THR A 227 12.05 8.56 10.80
C THR A 227 11.01 9.17 9.87
N GLU A 228 11.28 10.33 9.27
CA GLU A 228 10.34 11.18 8.52
C GLU A 228 9.11 11.59 9.36
N ASP A 229 9.23 11.54 10.69
CA ASP A 229 8.12 11.85 11.60
C ASP A 229 8.02 13.35 11.84
N THR A 230 7.10 14.00 11.11
CA THR A 230 6.78 15.43 11.25
C THR A 230 6.19 15.77 12.63
N GLY A 231 5.61 14.80 13.35
CA GLY A 231 5.06 15.02 14.69
C GLY A 231 6.13 15.32 15.74
N SER A 232 7.40 15.02 15.45
CA SER A 232 8.53 15.29 16.35
C SER A 232 9.02 16.76 16.31
N LEU A 233 8.63 17.52 15.28
CA LEU A 233 9.05 18.90 15.05
C LEU A 233 7.93 19.88 15.43
N THR A 234 8.32 21.05 15.93
CA THR A 234 7.39 22.18 16.05
C THR A 234 7.11 22.76 14.66
N GLU A 235 5.92 23.33 14.45
CA GLU A 235 5.54 23.92 13.15
C GLU A 235 6.55 24.98 12.68
N ALA A 236 7.03 25.83 13.59
CA ALA A 236 8.03 26.85 13.28
C ALA A 236 9.35 26.22 12.79
N LEU A 237 9.88 25.23 13.50
CA LEU A 237 11.12 24.56 13.13
C LEU A 237 11.00 23.82 11.79
N PHE A 238 9.82 23.23 11.53
CA PHE A 238 9.56 22.58 10.25
C PHE A 238 9.48 23.59 9.10
N GLN A 239 8.83 24.74 9.31
CA GLN A 239 8.77 25.81 8.30
C GLN A 239 10.16 26.36 7.99
N ASP A 240 10.96 26.68 9.02
CA ASP A 240 12.33 27.16 8.86
C ASP A 240 13.18 26.14 8.11
N LEU A 241 13.12 24.86 8.51
CA LEU A 241 13.81 23.77 7.83
C LEU A 241 13.37 23.64 6.36
N SER A 242 12.07 23.67 6.09
CA SER A 242 11.53 23.50 4.73
C SER A 242 11.96 24.63 3.78
N SER A 243 12.12 25.85 4.32
CA SER A 243 12.59 27.01 3.58
C SER A 243 14.01 26.83 3.06
N VAL A 244 14.85 26.08 3.80
CA VAL A 244 16.24 25.81 3.41
C VAL A 244 16.42 24.48 2.67
N LEU A 245 15.64 23.45 3.01
CA LEU A 245 15.72 22.16 2.33
C LEU A 245 15.29 22.24 0.87
N THR A 246 14.23 23.00 0.57
CA THR A 246 13.69 23.12 -0.79
C THR A 246 14.75 23.57 -1.81
N PRO A 247 15.51 24.67 -1.61
CA PRO A 247 16.54 25.08 -2.56
C PRO A 247 17.68 24.06 -2.67
N CYS A 248 18.11 23.44 -1.56
CA CYS A 248 19.14 22.40 -1.59
C CYS A 248 18.72 21.20 -2.45
N GLN A 249 17.48 20.76 -2.30
CA GLN A 249 16.92 19.66 -3.07
C GLN A 249 16.80 19.98 -4.57
N LEU A 250 16.35 21.20 -4.90
CA LEU A 250 16.23 21.64 -6.30
C LEU A 250 17.59 21.65 -7.00
N SER A 251 18.63 22.16 -6.33
CA SER A 251 19.98 22.27 -6.91
C SER A 251 20.58 20.93 -7.33
N ILE A 252 20.19 19.84 -6.65
CA ILE A 252 20.71 18.51 -6.92
C ILE A 252 19.87 17.78 -7.92
N ARG A 253 18.55 17.99 -7.89
CA ARG A 253 17.65 17.44 -8.90
C ARG A 253 18.00 17.98 -10.27
N GLU A 254 18.26 19.27 -10.39
CA GLU A 254 18.72 19.86 -11.64
C GLU A 254 20.02 19.21 -12.16
N LYS A 255 20.98 18.94 -11.26
CA LYS A 255 22.23 18.23 -11.63
C LYS A 255 21.98 16.78 -12.05
N LEU A 256 21.12 16.06 -11.33
CA LEU A 256 20.79 14.66 -11.63
C LEU A 256 20.03 14.53 -12.96
N ASP A 257 19.12 15.47 -13.25
CA ASP A 257 18.36 15.52 -14.50
C ASP A 257 19.29 15.85 -15.70
N ASN A 258 20.25 16.76 -15.50
CA ASN A 258 21.23 17.13 -16.54
C ASN A 258 22.20 15.98 -16.86
N ASP A 259 22.62 15.21 -15.86
CA ASP A 259 23.58 14.12 -16.02
C ASP A 259 22.93 12.78 -16.43
N LYS A 260 21.59 12.74 -16.59
CA LYS A 260 20.79 11.55 -16.97
C LYS A 260 21.08 10.31 -16.11
N VAL A 261 21.27 10.53 -14.81
CA VAL A 261 21.54 9.45 -13.84
C VAL A 261 20.28 8.63 -13.57
#